data_AF-A0A6A4PNG4-F1
#
_entry.id   AF-A0A6A4PNG4-F1
#
_cell.length_a   1.000
_cell.length_b   1.000
_cell.length_c   1.000
_cell.angle_alpha   90.00
_cell.angle_beta   90.00
_cell.angle_gamma   90.00
#
_symmetry.space_group_name_H-M   'P 1'
#
loop_
_entity.id
_entity.type
_entity.pdbx_description
1 polymer ?
#
loop_
_entity_poly.entity_id
_entity_poly.type
_entity_poly.pdbx_seq_one_letter_code
_entity_poly.pdbx_strand_id
1 'polypeptide(L)'
;MHNPFISLRLIEASRRGPSYLIKALVSGCKGEIDAHNFLWAQATQVIQSYSSSLSAYGLFFLGAHFVWAFSLMFLFSGRGYWQELIESIVWAHNKLKVAPAIQPKALSIVQGRAVGVTHYLLGGIATTWAFFLATNIAVG
;
A
#
# COMPACT_ATOMS: atom_id res chain seq x y z
N MET A 1 35.12 9.90 -0.50
CA MET A 1 35.20 9.37 0.88
C MET A 1 35.32 7.86 0.80
N HIS A 2 36.49 7.33 1.14
CA HIS A 2 36.82 5.90 1.03
C HIS A 2 36.13 5.16 2.18
N ASN A 3 35.26 4.20 1.88
CA ASN A 3 34.40 3.55 2.89
C ASN A 3 35.14 2.34 3.49
N PRO A 4 35.68 2.43 4.73
CA PRO A 4 36.57 1.41 5.29
C PRO A 4 35.88 0.05 5.52
N PHE A 5 34.55 0.03 5.55
CA PHE A 5 33.74 -1.19 5.70
C PHE A 5 33.79 -2.12 4.49
N ILE A 6 34.01 -1.59 3.28
CA ILE A 6 34.12 -2.43 2.06
C ILE A 6 35.45 -3.17 2.06
N SER A 7 36.54 -2.49 2.45
CA SER A 7 37.87 -3.08 2.50
C SER A 7 37.96 -4.20 3.56
N LEU A 8 37.31 -4.04 4.72
CA LEU A 8 37.31 -5.06 5.77
C LEU A 8 36.58 -6.35 5.33
N ARG A 9 35.43 -6.21 4.66
CA ARG A 9 34.65 -7.36 4.16
C ARG A 9 35.37 -8.11 3.05
N LEU A 10 36.12 -7.42 2.19
CA LEU A 10 36.96 -8.05 1.16
C LEU A 10 38.14 -8.81 1.77
N ILE A 11 38.75 -8.28 2.84
CA ILE A 11 39.84 -8.95 3.57
C ILE A 11 39.35 -10.19 4.31
N GLU A 12 38.16 -10.16 4.92
CA GLU A 12 37.55 -11.32 5.56
C GLU A 12 37.07 -12.39 4.56
N ALA A 13 36.59 -11.97 3.38
CA ALA A 13 36.23 -12.89 2.30
C ALA A 13 37.45 -13.60 1.69
N SER A 14 38.58 -12.89 1.54
CA SER A 14 39.84 -13.47 1.05
C SER A 14 40.38 -14.57 1.98
N ARG A 15 40.09 -14.51 3.29
CA ARG A 15 40.52 -15.52 4.27
C ARG A 15 39.70 -16.80 4.27
N ARG A 16 38.49 -16.82 3.69
CA ARG A 16 37.61 -17.99 3.71
C ARG A 16 37.69 -18.84 2.43
N GLY A 17 38.44 -18.41 1.42
CA GLY A 17 38.68 -19.17 0.18
C GLY A 17 37.84 -18.72 -1.02
N PRO A 18 38.15 -19.21 -2.23
CA PRO A 18 37.64 -18.67 -3.50
C PRO A 18 36.11 -18.75 -3.63
N SER A 19 35.46 -19.72 -2.99
CA SER A 19 34.00 -19.86 -2.98
C SER A 19 33.28 -18.69 -2.27
N TYR A 20 33.94 -18.04 -1.31
CA TYR A 20 33.38 -16.89 -0.58
C TYR A 20 33.65 -15.57 -1.29
N LEU A 21 34.78 -15.46 -2.00
CA LEU A 21 35.06 -14.36 -2.91
C LEU A 21 34.07 -14.31 -4.08
N ILE A 22 33.74 -15.47 -4.68
CA ILE A 22 32.71 -15.55 -5.71
C ILE A 22 31.34 -15.18 -5.14
N LYS A 23 30.98 -15.62 -3.92
CA LYS A 23 29.73 -15.20 -3.27
C LYS A 23 29.70 -13.70 -2.94
N ALA A 24 30.82 -13.10 -2.53
CA ALA A 24 30.91 -11.66 -2.24
C ALA A 24 30.87 -10.81 -3.52
N LEU A 25 31.53 -11.27 -4.59
CA LEU A 25 31.50 -10.65 -5.91
C LEU A 25 30.15 -10.83 -6.60
N VAL A 26 29.54 -12.01 -6.51
CA VAL A 26 28.17 -12.25 -7.02
C VAL A 26 27.16 -11.49 -6.19
N SER A 27 27.29 -11.42 -4.86
CA SER A 27 26.43 -10.55 -4.02
C SER A 27 26.59 -9.07 -4.36
N GLY A 28 27.80 -8.63 -4.73
CA GLY A 28 28.08 -7.28 -5.23
C GLY A 28 27.63 -7.02 -6.69
N CYS A 29 27.56 -8.06 -7.53
CA CYS A 29 27.08 -7.99 -8.93
C CYS A 29 25.62 -8.39 -9.11
N LYS A 30 24.94 -8.90 -8.07
CA LYS A 30 23.51 -9.21 -8.10
C LYS A 30 22.72 -7.95 -7.75
N GLY A 31 22.96 -6.90 -8.55
CA GLY A 31 22.00 -5.82 -8.76
C GLY A 31 20.80 -6.33 -9.55
N GLU A 32 20.20 -7.41 -9.09
CA GLU A 32 18.93 -7.89 -9.60
C GLU A 32 17.89 -7.07 -8.87
N ILE A 33 17.31 -6.09 -9.56
CA ILE A 33 16.19 -5.30 -9.03
C ILE A 33 15.01 -6.28 -8.92
N ASP A 34 14.93 -6.97 -7.79
CA ASP A 34 13.75 -7.71 -7.39
C ASP A 34 12.71 -6.75 -6.82
N ALA A 35 11.43 -7.06 -7.06
CA ALA A 35 10.33 -6.21 -6.63
C ALA A 35 10.36 -5.95 -5.11
N HIS A 36 10.81 -6.94 -4.33
CA HIS A 36 10.96 -6.79 -2.88
C HIS A 36 11.98 -5.71 -2.52
N ASN A 37 13.23 -5.82 -2.98
CA ASN A 37 14.25 -4.83 -2.60
C ASN A 37 13.96 -3.45 -3.19
N PHE A 38 13.35 -3.38 -4.37
CA PHE A 38 12.92 -2.09 -4.94
C PHE A 38 11.86 -1.41 -4.07
N LEU A 39 10.72 -2.08 -3.83
CA LEU A 39 9.60 -1.50 -3.09
C LEU A 39 10.00 -1.18 -1.66
N TRP A 40 10.70 -2.11 -0.99
CA TRP A 40 11.12 -1.92 0.40
C TRP A 40 12.11 -0.77 0.55
N ALA A 41 13.17 -0.72 -0.27
CA ALA A 41 14.19 0.32 -0.13
C ALA A 41 13.62 1.71 -0.44
N GLN A 42 12.84 1.83 -1.52
CA GLN A 42 12.35 3.13 -2.00
C GLN A 42 11.15 3.66 -1.20
N ALA A 43 10.38 2.79 -0.53
CA ALA A 43 9.27 3.22 0.32
C ALA A 43 9.71 3.99 1.58
N THR A 44 11.01 3.92 1.94
CA THR A 44 11.57 4.67 3.07
C THR A 44 11.25 6.17 2.99
N GLN A 45 11.33 6.74 1.78
CA GLN A 45 11.12 8.18 1.59
C GLN A 45 9.68 8.62 1.86
N VAL A 46 8.69 7.81 1.44
CA VAL A 46 7.28 8.14 1.66
C VAL A 46 6.86 7.89 3.12
N ILE A 47 7.38 6.84 3.76
CA ILE A 47 7.02 6.47 5.15
C ILE A 47 7.65 7.41 6.18
N GLN A 48 8.87 7.93 5.92
CA GLN A 48 9.56 8.84 6.83
C GLN A 48 9.28 10.32 6.54
N SER A 49 8.35 10.63 5.64
CA SER A 49 8.06 12.00 5.20
C SER A 49 7.29 12.88 6.20
N TYR A 50 6.78 12.32 7.31
CA TYR A 50 5.88 13.01 8.23
C TYR A 50 6.42 14.33 8.81
N SER A 51 7.73 14.43 9.03
CA SER A 51 8.37 15.64 9.57
C SER A 51 8.96 16.57 8.50
N SER A 52 8.67 16.33 7.21
CA SER A 52 9.22 17.10 6.09
C SER A 52 8.13 17.75 5.24
N SER A 53 8.56 18.54 4.25
CA SER A 53 7.67 19.12 3.23
C SER A 53 6.97 18.06 2.35
N LEU A 54 7.44 16.80 2.39
CA LEU A 54 6.84 15.67 1.68
C LEU A 54 5.74 14.95 2.48
N SER A 55 5.44 15.40 3.70
CA SER A 55 4.42 14.81 4.59
C SER A 55 3.05 14.61 3.94
N ALA A 56 2.65 15.51 3.03
CA ALA A 56 1.43 15.35 2.26
C ALA A 56 1.41 14.03 1.46
N TYR A 57 2.52 13.66 0.81
CA TYR A 57 2.63 12.40 0.07
C TYR A 57 2.55 11.19 1.00
N GLY A 58 3.12 11.25 2.20
CA GLY A 58 2.96 10.21 3.22
C GLY A 58 1.50 9.99 3.63
N LEU A 59 0.74 11.07 3.82
CA LEU A 59 -0.68 11.01 4.13
C LEU A 59 -1.51 10.47 2.95
N PHE A 60 -1.22 10.91 1.72
CA PHE A 60 -1.87 10.36 0.52
C PHE A 60 -1.56 8.88 0.32
N PHE A 61 -0.32 8.46 0.60
CA PHE A 61 0.08 7.05 0.51
C PHE A 61 -0.76 6.19 1.47
N LEU A 62 -0.91 6.61 2.73
CA LEU A 62 -1.73 5.86 3.70
C LEU A 62 -3.23 5.92 3.38
N GLY A 63 -3.75 7.09 3.01
CA GLY A 63 -5.15 7.26 2.62
C GLY A 63 -5.52 6.45 1.38
N ALA A 64 -4.61 6.36 0.41
CA ALA A 64 -4.80 5.56 -0.80
C ALA A 64 -4.81 4.05 -0.51
N HIS A 65 -3.95 3.56 0.41
CA HIS A 65 -4.02 2.18 0.89
C HIS A 65 -5.36 1.87 1.58
N PHE A 66 -5.86 2.80 2.40
CA PHE A 66 -7.17 2.66 3.01
C PHE A 66 -8.28 2.55 1.97
N VAL A 67 -8.31 3.44 0.97
CA VAL A 67 -9.29 3.41 -0.12
C VAL A 67 -9.20 2.12 -0.94
N TRP A 68 -7.98 1.65 -1.21
CA TRP A 68 -7.75 0.39 -1.90
C TRP A 68 -8.31 -0.80 -1.09
N ALA A 69 -8.03 -0.88 0.22
CA ALA A 69 -8.56 -1.93 1.07
C ALA A 69 -10.09 -1.83 1.24
N PHE A 70 -10.63 -0.63 1.36
CA PHE A 70 -12.07 -0.36 1.43
C PHE A 70 -12.80 -0.87 0.18
N SER A 71 -12.16 -0.79 -0.99
CA SER A 71 -12.74 -1.32 -2.23
C SER A 71 -13.00 -2.82 -2.20
N LEU A 72 -12.17 -3.59 -1.48
CA LEU A 72 -12.30 -5.04 -1.35
C LEU A 72 -13.58 -5.43 -0.61
N MET A 73 -14.07 -4.55 0.27
CA MET A 73 -15.36 -4.72 0.92
C MET A 73 -16.48 -4.89 -0.11
N PHE A 74 -16.53 -4.07 -1.17
CA PHE A 74 -17.56 -4.13 -2.19
C PHE A 74 -17.32 -5.21 -3.25
N LEU A 75 -16.07 -5.61 -3.46
CA LEU A 75 -15.71 -6.62 -4.46
C LEU A 75 -15.91 -8.05 -3.95
N PHE A 76 -15.67 -8.31 -2.65
CA PHE A 76 -15.79 -9.64 -2.07
C PHE A 76 -17.12 -9.90 -1.34
N SER A 77 -17.88 -8.86 -0.99
CA SER A 77 -19.20 -9.02 -0.39
C SER A 77 -20.33 -8.96 -1.43
N GLY A 78 -21.46 -9.59 -1.10
CA GLY A 78 -22.67 -9.58 -1.93
C GLY A 78 -23.76 -8.67 -1.37
N ARG A 79 -24.72 -8.30 -2.23
CA ARG A 79 -25.87 -7.45 -1.85
C ARG A 79 -26.70 -8.03 -0.70
N GLY A 80 -26.85 -9.35 -0.63
CA GLY A 80 -27.68 -10.03 0.38
C GLY A 80 -27.23 -9.72 1.82
N TYR A 81 -25.93 -9.87 2.10
CA TYR A 81 -25.34 -9.54 3.40
C TYR A 81 -25.66 -8.10 3.84
N TRP A 82 -25.45 -7.13 2.94
CA TRP A 82 -25.72 -5.73 3.23
C TRP A 82 -27.20 -5.42 3.40
N GLN A 83 -28.07 -6.11 2.67
CA GLN A 83 -29.51 -5.92 2.75
C GLN A 83 -30.04 -6.40 4.11
N GLU A 84 -29.63 -7.58 4.56
CA GLU A 84 -29.98 -8.11 5.89
C GLU A 84 -29.48 -7.19 7.01
N LEU A 85 -28.25 -6.66 6.89
CA LEU A 85 -27.72 -5.68 7.83
C LEU A 85 -28.56 -4.41 7.86
N ILE A 86 -28.93 -3.85 6.69
CA ILE A 86 -29.76 -2.64 6.62
C ILE A 86 -31.13 -2.88 7.26
N GLU A 87 -31.74 -4.06 7.07
CA GLU A 87 -33.03 -4.40 7.67
C GLU A 87 -32.97 -4.41 9.20
N SER A 88 -31.89 -4.93 9.78
CA SER A 88 -31.66 -4.88 11.23
C SER A 88 -31.50 -3.44 11.76
N ILE A 89 -30.83 -2.57 11.00
CA ILE A 89 -30.64 -1.15 11.34
C ILE A 89 -31.97 -0.38 11.23
N VAL A 90 -32.75 -0.64 10.18
CA VAL A 90 -34.08 -0.02 9.97
C VAL A 90 -35.03 -0.43 11.08
N TRP A 91 -34.98 -1.68 11.53
CA TRP A 91 -35.74 -2.12 12.71
C TRP A 91 -35.42 -1.26 13.93
N ALA A 92 -34.14 -0.98 14.20
CA ALA A 92 -33.73 -0.11 15.32
C ALA A 92 -34.21 1.35 15.14
N HIS A 93 -34.13 1.91 13.93
CA HIS A 93 -34.62 3.27 13.64
C HIS A 93 -36.13 3.40 13.84
N ASN A 94 -36.90 2.35 13.50
CA ASN A 94 -38.35 2.32 13.73
C ASN A 94 -38.70 2.32 15.22
N LYS A 95 -37.91 1.65 16.07
CA LYS A 95 -38.12 1.68 17.54
C LYS A 95 -37.93 3.09 18.11
N LEU A 96 -36.98 3.84 17.57
CA LEU A 96 -36.70 5.22 17.98
C LEU A 96 -37.55 6.27 17.23
N LYS A 97 -38.44 5.85 16.33
CA LYS A 97 -39.27 6.72 15.48
C LYS A 97 -38.47 7.75 14.65
N VAL A 98 -37.24 7.40 14.29
CA VAL A 98 -36.35 8.21 13.43
C VAL A 98 -36.14 7.53 12.06
N ALA A 99 -37.04 6.63 11.68
CA ALA A 99 -36.97 5.97 10.40
C ALA A 99 -37.20 6.96 9.25
N PRO A 100 -36.35 6.95 8.21
CA PRO A 100 -36.54 7.81 7.05
C PRO A 100 -37.80 7.39 6.26
N ALA A 101 -38.45 8.35 5.62
CA ALA A 101 -39.62 8.09 4.77
C ALA A 101 -39.27 7.30 3.50
N ILE A 102 -38.03 7.41 3.02
CA ILE A 102 -37.51 6.65 1.88
C ILE A 102 -36.83 5.38 2.39
N GLN A 103 -37.25 4.22 1.89
CA GLN A 103 -36.69 2.93 2.32
C GLN A 103 -35.21 2.80 1.91
N PRO A 104 -34.27 2.63 2.85
CA PRO A 104 -32.89 2.38 2.51
C PRO A 104 -32.73 0.95 1.96
N LYS A 105 -31.94 0.81 0.90
CA LYS A 105 -31.64 -0.47 0.25
C LYS A 105 -30.15 -0.60 0.01
N ALA A 106 -29.64 -1.83 0.06
CA ALA A 106 -28.28 -2.10 -0.36
C ALA A 106 -28.10 -1.78 -1.85
N LEU A 107 -26.88 -1.38 -2.23
CA LEU A 107 -26.52 -1.08 -3.63
C LEU A 107 -26.86 -2.26 -4.55
N SER A 108 -27.20 -1.95 -5.81
CA SER A 108 -27.39 -3.00 -6.81
C SER A 108 -26.08 -3.75 -7.05
N ILE A 109 -26.15 -4.98 -7.56
CA ILE A 109 -24.95 -5.81 -7.82
C ILE A 109 -23.98 -5.08 -8.76
N VAL A 110 -24.51 -4.44 -9.81
CA VAL A 110 -23.70 -3.68 -10.77
C VAL A 110 -23.12 -2.42 -10.12
N GLN A 111 -23.91 -1.71 -9.29
CA GLN A 111 -23.42 -0.54 -8.56
C GLN A 111 -22.33 -0.89 -7.55
N GLY A 112 -22.49 -1.97 -6.77
CA GLY A 112 -21.48 -2.43 -5.81
C GLY A 112 -20.16 -2.75 -6.50
N ARG A 113 -20.22 -3.46 -7.64
CA ARG A 113 -19.02 -3.72 -8.46
C ARG A 113 -18.40 -2.45 -9.04
N ALA A 114 -19.22 -1.53 -9.55
CA ALA A 114 -18.73 -0.26 -10.08
C ALA A 114 -18.03 0.59 -9.00
N VAL A 115 -18.63 0.67 -7.81
CA VAL A 115 -18.04 1.34 -6.63
C VAL A 115 -16.74 0.65 -6.23
N GLY A 116 -16.73 -0.68 -6.15
CA GLY A 116 -15.54 -1.47 -5.85
C GLY A 116 -14.39 -1.21 -6.83
N VAL A 117 -14.63 -1.32 -8.13
CA VAL A 117 -13.60 -1.06 -9.15
C VAL A 117 -13.12 0.39 -9.12
N THR A 118 -14.01 1.35 -8.91
CA THR A 118 -13.64 2.78 -8.82
C THR A 118 -12.67 3.02 -7.68
N HIS A 119 -12.96 2.50 -6.49
CA HIS A 119 -12.08 2.68 -5.32
C HIS A 119 -10.80 1.86 -5.44
N TYR A 120 -10.86 0.67 -6.05
CA TYR A 120 -9.68 -0.17 -6.29
C TYR A 120 -8.66 0.54 -7.18
N LEU A 121 -9.14 1.11 -8.30
CA LEU A 121 -8.29 1.87 -9.23
C LEU A 121 -7.80 3.17 -8.59
N LEU A 122 -8.69 3.93 -7.95
CA LEU A 122 -8.31 5.18 -7.28
C LEU A 122 -7.24 4.96 -6.22
N GLY A 123 -7.44 3.97 -5.33
CA GLY A 123 -6.50 3.63 -4.27
C GLY A 123 -5.17 3.10 -4.81
N GLY A 124 -5.20 2.22 -5.82
CA GLY A 124 -3.97 1.68 -6.43
C GLY A 124 -3.13 2.75 -7.14
N ILE A 125 -3.79 3.61 -7.93
CA ILE A 125 -3.13 4.70 -8.66
C ILE A 125 -2.59 5.74 -7.68
N ALA A 126 -3.39 6.18 -6.70
CA ALA A 126 -2.96 7.19 -5.73
C ALA A 126 -1.82 6.69 -4.84
N THR A 127 -1.80 5.40 -4.47
CA THR A 127 -0.71 4.78 -3.72
C THR A 127 0.61 4.84 -4.51
N THR A 128 0.53 4.46 -5.79
CA THR A 128 1.69 4.45 -6.69
C THR A 128 2.18 5.86 -6.99
N TRP A 129 1.27 6.81 -7.18
CA TRP A 129 1.57 8.23 -7.39
C TRP A 129 2.31 8.84 -6.19
N ALA A 130 1.81 8.62 -4.97
CA ALA A 130 2.43 9.14 -3.75
C ALA A 130 3.82 8.53 -3.51
N PHE A 131 3.98 7.22 -3.77
CA PHE A 131 5.26 6.53 -3.71
C PHE A 131 6.29 7.14 -4.66
N PHE A 132 5.98 7.23 -5.96
CA PHE A 132 6.94 7.72 -6.94
C PHE A 132 7.31 9.19 -6.74
N LEU A 133 6.36 10.07 -6.40
CA LEU A 133 6.67 11.48 -6.18
C LEU A 133 7.53 11.69 -4.94
N ALA A 134 7.20 11.06 -3.81
CA ALA A 134 8.00 11.17 -2.60
C ALA A 134 9.44 10.64 -2.82
N THR A 135 9.59 9.52 -3.52
CA THR A 135 10.90 8.94 -3.82
C THR A 135 11.70 9.80 -4.80
N ASN A 136 11.11 10.24 -5.92
CA ASN A 136 11.84 11.00 -6.94
C ASN A 136 12.24 12.40 -6.45
N ILE A 137 11.42 13.07 -5.62
CA ILE A 137 11.75 14.39 -5.07
C ILE A 137 12.80 14.29 -3.97
N ALA A 138 12.84 13.19 -3.21
CA ALA A 138 13.81 13.02 -2.13
C ALA A 138 15.22 12.61 -2.62
N VAL A 139 15.32 12.00 -3.81
CA VAL A 139 16.57 11.42 -4.34
C VAL A 139 17.11 12.18 -5.56
N GLY A 140 16.26 12.95 -6.25
CA GLY A 140 16.62 13.81 -7.38
C GLY A 140 17.13 15.18 -6.95
#